data_AF-A0A7C1VQX0-F1
#
_entry.id   AF-A0A7C1VQX0-F1
#
_cell.length_a   1.000
_cell.length_b   1.000
_cell.length_c   1.000
_cell.angle_alpha   90.00
_cell.angle_beta   90.00
_cell.angle_gamma   90.00
#
_symmetry.space_group_name_H-M   'P 1'
#
loop_
_entity.id
_entity.type
_entity.pdbx_description
1 polymer ?
#
loop_
_entity_poly.entity_id
_entity_poly.type
_entity_poly.pdbx_seq_one_letter_code
_entity_poly.pdbx_strand_id
1 'polypeptide(L)'
;MLVIPRDQGLYEARREHDACGIGAVVNINGQRDRSIIEYGKQILVNLHHRGAAGADEITGDGAGILFQIPHEFFLGECEKLGFLSLEPGHYGVGVVFGSRQAELRKQCDEILEAAVRYYGLRVLGWREGPTSNDCLGQIALSAEPSVRQIFVDGNGLEGRLLERRLYMARRRADRLVKEKFGDDGQDFYITSLSCMTICYKGMFMAWQLFAYYPDLADERVKSALAIVHQRYSTNTFPNWRLAQPFHCIAHNGEINTLSGNRNWMQARESKMTSELFGDDIGDLFPILRPEASDSACFDSVLEFLVRSGRSMPHAMMMMIPEAFGPKYHISTDKRAFYEYHASIMEPWDGPAAMVFTDGRFIGGTLDRNGLRPCRYLVTTDGLAIIASEAGVVEFAPEKIRSKGRLRPGNMFLVDTGEGRIITDNEIKSKVVRQQPYRRWLDENRIELRGLFDSPKLVTSDPETIFQRMRAFGYMREELKMILTPMAVNGQEPVGSMGNDTPLAVLSDKPKLLFDYFKQLFAQVTNPAIDPLREGLVMSLMMFTGKKRNILDETAQHCRQLKLPHPILTNEDIERLRTVDRDDFKVAGVSAVFEASSSDAVGSLRRGLDLLVEMSEKAIKKGASLII
;
A
#
# COMPACT_ATOMS: atom_id res chain seq x y z
N MET A 1 21.32 -17.52 -16.38
CA MET A 1 19.96 -17.26 -15.86
C MET A 1 20.03 -17.39 -14.35
N LEU A 2 20.17 -16.26 -13.64
CA LEU A 2 19.86 -16.21 -12.21
C LEU A 2 18.36 -16.00 -12.13
N VAL A 3 17.63 -17.11 -12.00
CA VAL A 3 16.18 -17.11 -11.83
C VAL A 3 15.89 -16.58 -10.43
N ILE A 4 14.92 -15.66 -10.30
CA ILE A 4 14.36 -15.29 -8.98
C ILE A 4 14.02 -16.61 -8.27
N PRO A 5 14.58 -16.91 -7.08
CA PRO A 5 14.31 -18.20 -6.46
C PRO A 5 12.79 -18.32 -6.26
N ARG A 6 12.20 -19.38 -6.78
CA ARG A 6 10.86 -19.79 -6.35
C ARG A 6 10.94 -20.04 -4.84
N ASP A 7 9.82 -19.85 -4.13
CA ASP A 7 9.73 -20.18 -2.70
C ASP A 7 10.40 -21.54 -2.45
N GLN A 8 11.53 -21.55 -1.74
CA GLN A 8 12.37 -22.73 -1.54
C GLN A 8 12.79 -22.81 -0.08
N GLY A 9 12.44 -23.93 0.57
CA GLY A 9 12.70 -24.12 1.99
C GLY A 9 11.94 -23.09 2.84
N LEU A 10 12.67 -22.30 3.63
CA LEU A 10 12.11 -21.23 4.48
C LEU A 10 12.09 -19.84 3.80
N TYR A 11 12.63 -19.71 2.59
CA TYR A 11 12.59 -18.46 1.84
C TYR A 11 11.24 -18.31 1.15
N GLU A 12 10.58 -17.17 1.40
CA GLU A 12 9.33 -16.79 0.76
C GLU A 12 9.50 -15.39 0.15
N ALA A 13 9.34 -15.25 -1.17
CA ALA A 13 9.56 -13.97 -1.87
C ALA A 13 8.63 -12.84 -1.38
N ARG A 14 7.47 -13.20 -0.82
CA ARG A 14 6.50 -12.25 -0.24
C ARG A 14 6.95 -11.61 1.08
N ARG A 15 8.07 -12.05 1.68
CA ARG A 15 8.64 -11.51 2.93
C ARG A 15 9.86 -10.61 2.69
N GLU A 16 9.96 -9.99 1.52
CA GLU A 16 11.03 -9.03 1.23
C GLU A 16 10.77 -7.68 1.89
N HIS A 17 11.81 -7.11 2.50
CA HIS A 17 11.77 -5.88 3.30
C HIS A 17 12.94 -4.97 2.93
N ASP A 18 12.70 -3.65 2.99
CA ASP A 18 13.70 -2.64 2.64
C ASP A 18 13.77 -1.49 3.68
N ALA A 19 14.98 -0.95 3.89
CA ALA A 19 15.21 0.31 4.58
C ALA A 19 15.87 1.29 3.61
N CYS A 20 15.63 2.60 3.67
CA CYS A 20 15.95 3.46 2.52
C CYS A 20 16.33 4.89 2.92
N GLY A 21 17.01 5.56 1.99
CA GLY A 21 17.05 7.02 1.92
C GLY A 21 15.98 7.51 0.96
N ILE A 22 15.19 8.52 1.37
CA ILE A 22 14.21 9.17 0.48
C ILE A 22 14.40 10.68 0.48
N GLY A 23 14.11 11.28 -0.66
CA GLY A 23 14.30 12.70 -0.89
C GLY A 23 13.35 13.26 -1.94
N ALA A 24 13.07 14.55 -1.84
CA ALA A 24 12.34 15.32 -2.82
C ALA A 24 12.84 16.77 -2.82
N VAL A 25 12.79 17.37 -4.00
CA VAL A 25 13.06 18.79 -4.22
C VAL A 25 11.98 19.35 -5.13
N VAL A 26 11.52 20.57 -4.83
CA VAL A 26 10.50 21.25 -5.63
C VAL A 26 10.72 22.75 -5.63
N ASN A 27 10.52 23.35 -6.80
CA ASN A 27 10.28 24.78 -6.94
C ASN A 27 8.81 25.07 -6.64
N ILE A 28 8.54 25.78 -5.54
CA ILE A 28 7.20 26.05 -5.04
C ILE A 28 6.36 26.78 -6.08
N ASN A 29 6.96 27.65 -6.90
CA ASN A 29 6.28 28.44 -7.93
C ASN A 29 6.01 27.63 -9.22
N GLY A 30 6.39 26.35 -9.26
CA GLY A 30 6.21 25.49 -10.43
C GLY A 30 7.16 25.79 -11.60
N GLN A 31 8.16 26.66 -11.40
CA GLN A 31 9.16 26.94 -12.42
C GLN A 31 10.04 25.70 -12.66
N ARG A 32 10.14 25.29 -13.93
CA ARG A 32 10.96 24.15 -14.34
C ARG A 32 12.38 24.60 -14.57
N ASP A 33 13.32 23.97 -13.89
CA ASP A 33 14.73 24.32 -13.96
C ASP A 33 15.62 23.07 -13.89
N ARG A 34 16.82 23.16 -14.48
CA ARG A 34 17.78 22.06 -14.49
C ARG A 34 18.37 21.78 -13.09
N SER A 35 18.43 22.80 -12.25
CA SER A 35 18.90 22.71 -10.86
C SER A 35 18.08 21.72 -10.03
N ILE A 36 16.79 21.51 -10.33
CA ILE A 36 15.95 20.53 -9.63
C ILE A 36 16.49 19.11 -9.80
N ILE A 37 17.00 18.78 -10.99
CA ILE A 37 17.63 17.47 -11.26
C ILE A 37 19.00 17.38 -10.57
N GLU A 38 19.79 18.45 -10.55
CA GLU A 38 21.06 18.49 -9.81
C GLU A 38 20.87 18.37 -8.29
N TYR A 39 19.85 19.03 -7.73
CA TYR A 39 19.50 18.85 -6.33
C TYR A 39 19.04 17.42 -6.05
N GLY A 40 18.26 16.81 -6.96
CA GLY A 40 17.92 15.39 -6.88
C GLY A 40 19.17 14.50 -6.80
N LYS A 41 20.14 14.73 -7.70
CA LYS A 41 21.45 14.05 -7.69
C LYS A 41 22.18 14.23 -6.36
N GLN A 42 22.29 15.46 -5.88
CA GLN A 42 22.99 15.78 -4.65
C GLN A 42 22.35 15.07 -3.45
N ILE A 43 21.01 15.08 -3.37
CA ILE A 43 20.27 14.38 -2.31
C ILE A 43 20.56 12.88 -2.36
N LEU A 44 20.50 12.27 -3.54
CA LEU A 44 20.72 10.83 -3.69
C LEU A 44 22.14 10.42 -3.28
N VAL A 45 23.17 11.18 -3.72
CA VAL A 45 24.57 10.96 -3.35
C VAL A 45 24.78 11.12 -1.84
N ASN A 46 24.18 12.13 -1.23
CA ASN A 46 24.30 12.37 0.22
C ASN A 46 23.52 11.37 1.08
N LEU A 47 22.66 10.53 0.47
CA LEU A 47 21.96 9.45 1.14
C LEU A 47 22.62 8.08 0.89
N HIS A 48 23.80 8.04 0.26
CA HIS A 48 24.48 6.80 -0.08
C HIS A 48 24.77 5.91 1.14
N HIS A 49 25.07 6.49 2.31
CA HIS A 49 25.29 5.74 3.56
C HIS A 49 24.04 5.02 4.08
N ARG A 50 22.85 5.30 3.52
CA ARG A 50 21.60 4.58 3.79
C ARG A 50 21.31 3.48 2.76
N GLY A 51 22.12 3.33 1.73
CA GLY A 51 22.05 2.23 0.77
C GLY A 51 22.98 1.09 1.17
N ALA A 52 22.72 -0.11 0.63
CA ALA A 52 23.64 -1.23 0.71
C ALA A 52 24.41 -1.36 -0.60
N ALA A 53 25.64 -1.86 -0.49
CA ALA A 53 26.36 -2.42 -1.61
C ALA A 53 26.18 -3.94 -1.62
N GLY A 54 25.99 -4.49 -2.82
CA GLY A 54 25.95 -5.92 -3.07
C GLY A 54 27.32 -6.57 -2.85
N ALA A 55 27.38 -7.88 -3.07
CA ALA A 55 28.58 -8.68 -2.81
C ALA A 55 29.82 -8.26 -3.61
N ASP A 56 29.66 -7.52 -4.71
CA ASP A 56 30.73 -7.03 -5.58
C ASP A 56 31.11 -5.55 -5.33
N GLU A 57 30.64 -4.94 -4.24
CA GLU A 57 30.84 -3.53 -3.81
C GLU A 57 30.37 -2.45 -4.82
N ILE A 58 30.00 -2.84 -6.05
CA ILE A 58 29.64 -1.95 -7.16
C ILE A 58 28.14 -2.06 -7.48
N THR A 59 27.51 -3.20 -7.23
CA THR A 59 26.07 -3.38 -7.42
C THR A 59 25.30 -2.76 -6.27
N GLY A 60 24.47 -1.75 -6.52
CA GLY A 60 23.54 -1.23 -5.50
C GLY A 60 22.17 -1.92 -5.55
N ASP A 61 21.49 -2.00 -4.41
CA ASP A 61 20.17 -2.66 -4.29
C ASP A 61 19.04 -1.97 -5.05
N GLY A 62 19.24 -0.69 -5.40
CA GLY A 62 18.32 0.08 -6.22
C GLY A 62 18.38 1.58 -5.96
N ALA A 63 18.38 2.36 -7.02
CA ALA A 63 18.22 3.81 -6.95
C ALA A 63 17.33 4.32 -8.09
N GLY A 64 16.73 5.48 -7.89
CA GLY A 64 15.92 6.09 -8.94
C GLY A 64 15.56 7.53 -8.66
N ILE A 65 15.08 8.17 -9.73
CA ILE A 65 14.54 9.53 -9.76
C ILE A 65 13.22 9.53 -10.53
N LEU A 66 12.21 10.19 -9.97
CA LEU A 66 10.95 10.50 -10.62
C LEU A 66 10.82 12.01 -10.70
N PHE A 67 10.51 12.53 -11.88
CA PHE A 67 10.41 13.97 -12.14
C PHE A 67 9.39 14.26 -13.24
N GLN A 68 9.12 15.52 -13.53
CA GLN A 68 8.17 15.89 -14.59
C GLN A 68 8.76 15.62 -15.98
N ILE A 69 7.89 15.33 -16.94
CA ILE A 69 8.32 15.11 -18.34
C ILE A 69 9.06 16.35 -18.88
N PRO A 70 10.35 16.23 -19.25
CA PRO A 70 11.14 17.33 -19.79
C PRO A 70 10.78 17.56 -21.27
N HIS A 71 9.77 18.40 -21.49
CA HIS A 71 9.22 18.63 -22.83
C HIS A 71 10.27 19.08 -23.85
N GLU A 72 11.11 20.06 -23.51
CA GLU A 72 12.16 20.59 -24.41
C GLU A 72 13.14 19.50 -24.87
N PHE A 73 13.48 18.58 -23.96
CA PHE A 73 14.35 17.45 -24.26
C PHE A 73 13.65 16.48 -25.23
N PHE A 74 12.45 16.03 -24.88
CA PHE A 74 11.73 15.03 -25.67
C PHE A 74 11.23 15.54 -27.02
N LEU A 75 10.94 16.83 -27.14
CA LEU A 75 10.65 17.44 -28.44
C LEU A 75 11.83 17.24 -29.39
N GLY A 76 13.06 17.58 -28.95
CA GLY A 76 14.26 17.39 -29.76
C GLY A 76 14.60 15.92 -30.02
N GLU A 77 14.30 15.01 -29.09
CA GLU A 77 14.49 13.57 -29.33
C GLU A 77 13.47 13.01 -30.33
N CYS A 78 12.22 13.49 -30.31
CA CYS A 78 11.19 13.05 -31.25
C CYS A 78 11.39 13.61 -32.66
N GLU A 79 11.92 14.83 -32.78
CA GLU A 79 12.35 15.39 -34.07
C GLU A 79 13.38 14.49 -34.76
N LYS A 80 14.36 13.96 -34.01
CA LYS A 80 15.35 13.00 -34.53
C LYS A 80 14.72 11.68 -35.00
N LEU A 81 13.60 11.28 -34.39
CA LEU A 81 12.85 10.07 -34.74
C LEU A 81 11.85 10.31 -35.89
N GLY A 82 11.69 11.56 -36.36
CA GLY A 82 10.81 11.91 -37.47
C GLY A 82 9.37 12.25 -37.08
N PHE A 83 9.08 12.50 -35.80
CA PHE A 83 7.76 12.94 -35.33
C PHE A 83 7.78 14.46 -35.03
N LEU A 84 6.94 15.24 -35.72
CA LEU A 84 7.03 16.72 -35.72
C LEU A 84 6.08 17.46 -34.76
N SER A 85 5.17 16.75 -34.09
CA SER A 85 4.12 17.41 -33.28
C SER A 85 4.02 16.76 -31.90
N LEU A 86 4.66 17.40 -30.92
CA LEU A 86 4.45 17.16 -29.51
C LEU A 86 4.07 18.48 -28.87
N GLU A 87 2.86 18.55 -28.30
CA GLU A 87 2.47 19.68 -27.46
C GLU A 87 2.54 19.29 -25.98
N PRO A 88 3.08 20.13 -25.09
CA PRO A 88 3.11 19.85 -23.65
C PRO A 88 1.73 19.42 -23.14
N GLY A 89 1.68 18.33 -22.37
CA GLY A 89 0.44 17.83 -21.74
C GLY A 89 -0.50 17.03 -22.64
N HIS A 90 -0.23 16.97 -23.95
CA HIS A 90 -1.04 16.25 -24.95
C HIS A 90 -0.43 14.91 -25.37
N TYR A 91 0.71 14.52 -24.80
CA TYR A 91 1.35 13.23 -25.04
C TYR A 91 1.84 12.62 -23.73
N GLY A 92 1.90 11.30 -23.70
CA GLY A 92 2.55 10.51 -22.68
C GLY A 92 3.88 9.94 -23.14
N VAL A 93 4.77 9.74 -22.18
CA VAL A 93 6.01 8.98 -22.36
C VAL A 93 5.96 7.78 -21.42
N GLY A 94 6.27 6.61 -21.97
CA GLY A 94 6.46 5.38 -21.20
C GLY A 94 7.92 5.00 -21.14
N VAL A 95 8.41 4.58 -19.98
CA VAL A 95 9.71 3.91 -19.83
C VAL A 95 9.43 2.44 -19.56
N VAL A 96 9.93 1.58 -20.43
CA VAL A 96 9.60 0.15 -20.47
C VAL A 96 10.87 -0.66 -20.31
N PHE A 97 10.90 -1.50 -19.29
CA PHE A 97 11.82 -2.63 -19.19
C PHE A 97 11.23 -3.79 -19.98
N GLY A 98 12.05 -4.43 -20.80
CA GLY A 98 11.66 -5.59 -21.60
C GLY A 98 12.76 -6.64 -21.65
N SER A 99 12.42 -7.82 -22.19
CA SER A 99 13.37 -8.93 -22.27
C SER A 99 14.56 -8.60 -23.18
N ARG A 100 15.74 -9.15 -22.87
CA ARG A 100 16.92 -9.10 -23.75
C ARG A 100 16.68 -9.88 -25.05
N GLN A 101 15.79 -10.87 -25.03
CA GLN A 101 15.40 -11.65 -26.20
C GLN A 101 14.54 -10.79 -27.14
N ALA A 102 15.05 -10.52 -28.34
CA ALA A 102 14.43 -9.58 -29.27
C ALA A 102 13.01 -9.95 -29.69
N GLU A 103 12.73 -11.24 -29.89
CA GLU A 103 11.42 -11.71 -30.32
C GLU A 103 10.37 -11.55 -29.21
N LEU A 104 10.64 -12.05 -28.01
CA LEU A 104 9.75 -11.88 -26.86
C LEU A 104 9.51 -10.40 -26.56
N ARG A 105 10.57 -9.60 -26.62
CA ARG A 105 10.49 -8.15 -26.43
C ARG A 105 9.54 -7.49 -27.43
N LYS A 106 9.69 -7.79 -28.71
CA LYS A 106 8.82 -7.27 -29.77
C LYS A 106 7.36 -7.65 -29.54
N GLN A 107 7.09 -8.89 -29.14
CA GLN A 107 5.72 -9.33 -28.88
C GLN A 107 5.09 -8.62 -27.66
N CYS A 108 5.88 -8.32 -26.62
CA CYS A 108 5.41 -7.51 -25.50
C CYS A 108 5.12 -6.06 -25.91
N ASP A 109 5.93 -5.47 -26.80
CA ASP A 109 5.68 -4.12 -27.32
C ASP A 109 4.41 -4.06 -28.15
N GLU A 110 4.18 -5.05 -29.01
CA GLU A 110 2.95 -5.15 -29.80
C GLU A 110 1.71 -5.21 -28.90
N ILE A 111 1.81 -5.89 -27.74
CA ILE A 111 0.73 -5.91 -26.73
C ILE A 111 0.53 -4.53 -26.11
N LEU A 112 1.61 -3.83 -25.75
CA LEU A 112 1.52 -2.46 -25.21
C LEU A 112 0.89 -1.51 -26.23
N GLU A 113 1.35 -1.54 -27.47
CA GLU A 113 0.80 -0.71 -28.54
C GLU A 113 -0.68 -1.03 -28.81
N ALA A 114 -1.05 -2.30 -28.81
CA ALA A 114 -2.44 -2.72 -28.94
C ALA A 114 -3.30 -2.22 -27.77
N ALA A 115 -2.78 -2.26 -26.54
CA ALA A 115 -3.47 -1.72 -25.37
C ALA A 115 -3.63 -0.18 -25.44
N VAL A 116 -2.60 0.53 -25.91
CA VAL A 116 -2.66 1.98 -26.15
C VAL A 116 -3.74 2.32 -27.19
N ARG A 117 -3.75 1.63 -28.34
CA ARG A 117 -4.76 1.82 -29.39
C ARG A 117 -6.17 1.46 -28.92
N TYR A 118 -6.33 0.41 -28.11
CA TYR A 118 -7.62 0.01 -27.54
C TYR A 118 -8.30 1.14 -26.76
N TYR A 119 -7.51 1.94 -26.03
CA TYR A 119 -8.02 3.08 -25.26
C TYR A 119 -8.09 4.40 -26.06
N GLY A 120 -8.03 4.33 -27.40
CA GLY A 120 -8.23 5.47 -28.29
C GLY A 120 -7.02 6.42 -28.39
N LEU A 121 -5.88 6.02 -27.86
CA LEU A 121 -4.62 6.76 -27.94
C LEU A 121 -3.82 6.34 -29.17
N ARG A 122 -2.88 7.18 -29.61
CA ARG A 122 -2.05 6.90 -30.80
C ARG A 122 -0.60 6.69 -30.40
N VAL A 123 -0.02 5.56 -30.79
CA VAL A 123 1.42 5.31 -30.65
C VAL A 123 2.15 6.16 -31.69
N LEU A 124 3.06 7.01 -31.25
CA LEU A 124 3.92 7.81 -32.11
C LEU A 124 5.14 7.00 -32.55
N GLY A 125 5.83 6.38 -31.58
CA GLY A 125 6.98 5.54 -31.85
C GLY A 125 7.79 5.21 -30.60
N TRP A 126 8.93 4.57 -30.83
CA TRP A 126 9.84 4.11 -29.78
C TRP A 126 11.20 4.79 -29.88
N ARG A 127 11.81 5.05 -28.72
CA ARG A 127 13.21 5.47 -28.58
C ARG A 127 13.98 4.35 -27.88
N GLU A 128 14.98 3.86 -28.59
CA GLU A 128 15.86 2.76 -28.19
C GLU A 128 17.09 3.29 -27.44
N GLY A 129 17.62 2.50 -26.50
CA GLY A 129 18.94 2.71 -25.89
C GLY A 129 19.20 4.04 -25.18
N PRO A 130 18.33 4.53 -24.27
CA PRO A 130 18.59 5.74 -23.48
C PRO A 130 19.59 5.49 -22.32
N THR A 131 20.48 4.50 -22.44
CA THR A 131 21.28 3.97 -21.33
C THR A 131 22.75 3.71 -21.71
N SER A 132 23.63 3.79 -20.71
CA SER A 132 25.02 3.32 -20.77
C SER A 132 25.31 2.38 -19.61
N ASN A 133 25.65 1.12 -19.90
CA ASN A 133 25.87 0.10 -18.89
C ASN A 133 27.32 -0.04 -18.41
N ASP A 134 28.21 0.86 -18.84
CA ASP A 134 29.65 0.83 -18.52
C ASP A 134 29.93 0.92 -17.00
N CYS A 135 29.01 1.51 -16.24
CA CYS A 135 29.17 1.69 -14.79
C CYS A 135 28.62 0.52 -13.94
N LEU A 136 28.00 -0.50 -14.55
CA LEU A 136 27.32 -1.57 -13.80
C LEU A 136 28.28 -2.67 -13.34
N GLY A 137 28.04 -3.18 -12.13
CA GLY A 137 28.63 -4.44 -11.66
C GLY A 137 28.08 -5.65 -12.41
N GLN A 138 28.80 -6.76 -12.38
CA GLN A 138 28.44 -7.98 -13.13
C GLN A 138 27.07 -8.54 -12.71
N ILE A 139 26.71 -8.40 -11.44
CA ILE A 139 25.42 -8.86 -10.90
C ILE A 139 24.28 -8.03 -11.51
N ALA A 140 24.34 -6.70 -11.42
CA ALA A 140 23.36 -5.80 -12.02
C ALA A 140 23.26 -5.98 -13.55
N LEU A 141 24.40 -6.12 -14.24
CA LEU A 141 24.49 -6.32 -15.69
C LEU A 141 23.86 -7.65 -16.15
N SER A 142 23.95 -8.70 -15.32
CA SER A 142 23.35 -10.00 -15.62
C SER A 142 21.81 -9.97 -15.63
N ALA A 143 21.24 -9.07 -14.82
CA ALA A 143 19.79 -8.86 -14.68
C ALA A 143 19.29 -7.59 -15.42
N GLU A 144 20.17 -6.92 -16.18
CA GLU A 144 19.83 -5.69 -16.90
C GLU A 144 18.72 -5.95 -17.92
N PRO A 145 17.57 -5.24 -17.83
CA PRO A 145 16.52 -5.32 -18.84
C PRO A 145 16.87 -4.47 -20.07
N SER A 146 16.20 -4.74 -21.19
CA SER A 146 16.19 -3.80 -22.31
C SER A 146 15.33 -2.59 -21.92
N VAL A 147 15.96 -1.43 -21.73
CA VAL A 147 15.29 -0.18 -21.36
C VAL A 147 14.97 0.62 -22.62
N ARG A 148 13.70 0.97 -22.82
CA ARG A 148 13.23 1.74 -23.99
C ARG A 148 12.11 2.68 -23.63
N GLN A 149 11.84 3.63 -24.51
CA GLN A 149 10.80 4.63 -24.32
C GLN A 149 9.76 4.56 -25.43
N ILE A 150 8.48 4.63 -25.07
CA ILE A 150 7.34 4.74 -26.00
C ILE A 150 6.73 6.13 -25.89
N PHE A 151 6.44 6.75 -27.03
CA PHE A 151 5.72 8.02 -27.12
C PHE A 151 4.28 7.78 -27.56
N VAL A 152 3.34 8.34 -26.80
CA VAL A 152 1.90 8.14 -27.01
C VAL A 152 1.21 9.49 -27.11
N ASP A 153 0.58 9.76 -28.23
CA ASP A 153 -0.25 10.93 -28.45
C ASP A 153 -1.63 10.74 -27.81
N GLY A 154 -2.09 11.77 -27.10
CA GLY A 154 -3.35 11.77 -26.36
C GLY A 154 -4.59 11.79 -27.23
N ASN A 155 -4.45 12.00 -28.54
CA ASN A 155 -5.53 12.07 -29.52
C ASN A 155 -6.63 13.06 -29.11
N GLY A 156 -6.22 14.24 -28.65
CA GLY A 156 -7.09 15.30 -28.12
C GLY A 156 -7.41 15.20 -26.62
N LEU A 157 -6.93 14.16 -25.92
CA LEU A 157 -7.01 14.08 -24.45
C LEU A 157 -5.81 14.77 -23.80
N GLU A 158 -6.06 15.39 -22.65
CA GLU A 158 -5.03 16.05 -21.84
C GLU A 158 -5.24 15.83 -20.33
N GLY A 159 -4.22 16.19 -19.55
CA GLY A 159 -4.27 16.21 -18.09
C GLY A 159 -4.79 14.91 -17.48
N ARG A 160 -5.77 15.01 -16.57
CA ARG A 160 -6.30 13.85 -15.84
C ARG A 160 -6.95 12.78 -16.72
N LEU A 161 -7.53 13.18 -17.86
CA LEU A 161 -8.17 12.23 -18.77
C LEU A 161 -7.12 11.40 -19.51
N LEU A 162 -6.09 12.05 -20.04
CA LEU A 162 -4.96 11.37 -20.69
C LEU A 162 -4.23 10.45 -19.70
N GLU A 163 -3.92 10.95 -18.51
CA GLU A 163 -3.31 10.15 -17.44
C GLU A 163 -4.10 8.89 -17.11
N ARG A 164 -5.44 8.97 -17.05
CA ARG A 164 -6.29 7.81 -16.78
C ARG A 164 -6.23 6.79 -17.91
N ARG A 165 -6.27 7.23 -19.17
CA ARG A 165 -6.18 6.32 -20.33
C ARG A 165 -4.80 5.65 -20.42
N LEU A 166 -3.73 6.38 -20.13
CA LEU A 166 -2.37 5.84 -20.04
C LEU A 166 -2.25 4.80 -18.91
N TYR A 167 -2.82 5.08 -17.74
CA TYR A 167 -2.91 4.12 -16.64
C TYR A 167 -3.63 2.83 -17.06
N MET A 168 -4.80 2.94 -17.68
CA MET A 168 -5.57 1.79 -18.14
C MET A 168 -4.80 0.98 -19.21
N ALA A 169 -4.18 1.66 -20.18
CA ALA A 169 -3.35 1.02 -21.20
C ALA A 169 -2.18 0.24 -20.59
N ARG A 170 -1.49 0.83 -19.61
CA ARG A 170 -0.40 0.17 -18.86
C ARG A 170 -0.90 -1.09 -18.15
N ARG A 171 -2.01 -0.99 -17.41
CA ARG A 171 -2.58 -2.11 -16.65
C ARG A 171 -3.07 -3.25 -17.56
N ARG A 172 -3.73 -2.91 -18.67
CA ARG A 172 -4.13 -3.88 -19.69
C ARG A 172 -2.94 -4.58 -20.32
N ALA A 173 -1.90 -3.84 -20.70
CA ALA A 173 -0.69 -4.41 -21.29
C ALA A 173 0.00 -5.39 -20.31
N ASP A 174 0.17 -4.98 -19.05
CA ASP A 174 0.77 -5.83 -18.02
C ASP A 174 -0.03 -7.13 -17.80
N ARG A 175 -1.37 -7.04 -17.78
CA ARG A 175 -2.25 -8.22 -17.66
C ARG A 175 -2.08 -9.16 -18.83
N LEU A 176 -2.19 -8.64 -20.05
CA LEU A 176 -2.11 -9.44 -21.29
C LEU A 176 -0.73 -10.09 -21.47
N VAL A 177 0.36 -9.40 -21.11
CA VAL A 177 1.70 -9.98 -21.11
C VAL A 177 1.80 -11.13 -20.11
N LYS A 178 1.30 -10.96 -18.87
CA LYS A 178 1.30 -12.03 -17.86
C LYS A 178 0.46 -13.23 -18.30
N GLU A 179 -0.72 -13.00 -18.88
CA GLU A 179 -1.60 -14.06 -19.39
C GLU A 179 -0.98 -14.84 -20.55
N LYS A 180 -0.28 -14.15 -21.46
CA LYS A 180 0.31 -14.77 -22.66
C LYS A 180 1.63 -15.47 -22.38
N PHE A 181 2.49 -14.90 -21.55
CA PHE A 181 3.88 -15.35 -21.39
C PHE A 181 4.22 -15.87 -19.99
N GLY A 182 3.35 -15.70 -19.00
CA GLY A 182 3.61 -16.15 -17.62
C GLY A 182 4.94 -15.63 -17.08
N ASP A 183 5.76 -16.55 -16.58
CA ASP A 183 7.09 -16.25 -16.02
C ASP A 183 8.06 -15.68 -17.07
N ASP A 184 7.93 -16.04 -18.36
CA ASP A 184 8.81 -15.52 -19.41
C ASP A 184 8.60 -14.01 -19.63
N GLY A 185 7.38 -13.51 -19.35
CA GLY A 185 7.03 -12.10 -19.42
C GLY A 185 7.52 -11.24 -18.24
N GLN A 186 8.21 -11.81 -17.25
CA GLN A 186 8.58 -11.10 -16.02
C GLN A 186 9.52 -9.91 -16.23
N ASP A 187 10.27 -9.86 -17.33
CA ASP A 187 11.13 -8.72 -17.65
C ASP A 187 10.32 -7.50 -18.12
N PHE A 188 9.08 -7.72 -18.59
CA PHE A 188 8.19 -6.66 -19.03
C PHE A 188 7.67 -5.89 -17.81
N TYR A 189 8.13 -4.65 -17.67
CA TYR A 189 7.72 -3.76 -16.60
C TYR A 189 7.76 -2.31 -17.06
N ILE A 190 6.63 -1.63 -16.96
CA ILE A 190 6.50 -0.23 -17.32
C ILE A 190 6.77 0.59 -16.06
N THR A 191 7.94 1.25 -15.97
CA THR A 191 8.34 2.03 -14.78
C THR A 191 7.52 3.30 -14.62
N SER A 192 7.08 3.85 -15.75
CA SER A 192 6.20 5.01 -15.86
C SER A 192 5.54 4.98 -17.24
N LEU A 193 4.27 5.40 -17.32
CA LEU A 193 3.57 5.73 -18.56
C LEU A 193 2.58 6.85 -18.22
N SER A 194 2.98 8.08 -18.47
CA SER A 194 2.31 9.29 -17.98
C SER A 194 2.56 10.45 -18.95
N CYS A 195 1.68 11.46 -18.94
CA CYS A 195 1.86 12.77 -19.57
C CYS A 195 2.37 13.84 -18.60
N MET A 196 2.58 13.49 -17.33
CA MET A 196 2.99 14.40 -16.25
C MET A 196 4.38 14.05 -15.72
N THR A 197 4.65 12.77 -15.46
CA THR A 197 5.87 12.29 -14.81
C THR A 197 6.60 11.23 -15.61
N ILE A 198 7.89 11.07 -15.31
CA ILE A 198 8.74 10.00 -15.84
C ILE A 198 9.63 9.48 -14.72
N CYS A 199 9.90 8.17 -14.71
CA CYS A 199 10.73 7.52 -13.70
C CYS A 199 11.91 6.78 -14.31
N TYR A 200 13.11 7.21 -13.94
CA TYR A 200 14.38 6.55 -14.24
C TYR A 200 14.88 5.85 -12.99
N LYS A 201 14.98 4.53 -13.04
CA LYS A 201 15.38 3.71 -11.91
C LYS A 201 16.08 2.44 -12.37
N GLY A 202 16.67 1.72 -11.43
CA GLY A 202 17.36 0.47 -11.69
C GLY A 202 18.24 0.08 -10.51
N MET A 203 19.07 -0.94 -10.73
CA MET A 203 19.98 -1.47 -9.73
C MET A 203 21.28 -0.67 -9.69
N PHE A 204 21.27 0.41 -8.94
CA PHE A 204 22.36 1.38 -8.91
C PHE A 204 22.76 1.73 -7.48
N MET A 205 24.03 2.02 -7.30
CA MET A 205 24.51 2.97 -6.31
C MET A 205 24.00 4.37 -6.67
N ALA A 206 23.91 5.25 -5.67
CA ALA A 206 23.42 6.61 -5.82
C ALA A 206 24.02 7.38 -7.02
N TRP A 207 25.33 7.26 -7.25
CA TRP A 207 26.02 7.98 -8.32
C TRP A 207 25.86 7.33 -9.71
N GLN A 208 25.65 6.01 -9.77
CA GLN A 208 25.55 5.25 -11.03
C GLN A 208 24.30 5.61 -11.82
N LEU A 209 23.21 6.03 -11.16
CA LEU A 209 21.97 6.44 -11.84
C LEU A 209 22.22 7.50 -12.93
N PHE A 210 23.04 8.50 -12.62
CA PHE A 210 23.34 9.62 -13.53
C PHE A 210 24.40 9.27 -14.59
N ALA A 211 25.19 8.22 -14.37
CA ALA A 211 26.08 7.67 -15.38
C ALA A 211 25.31 6.74 -16.34
N TYR A 212 24.37 5.96 -15.80
CA TYR A 212 23.60 4.97 -16.54
C TYR A 212 22.56 5.58 -17.47
N TYR A 213 21.94 6.71 -17.08
CA TYR A 213 21.00 7.45 -17.93
C TYR A 213 21.63 8.77 -18.42
N PRO A 214 22.30 8.78 -19.60
CA PRO A 214 22.91 9.99 -20.16
C PRO A 214 21.94 11.16 -20.35
N ASP A 215 20.65 10.86 -20.56
CA ASP A 215 19.57 11.83 -20.59
C ASP A 215 19.61 12.80 -19.40
N LEU A 216 19.90 12.30 -18.19
CA LEU A 216 19.94 13.12 -16.99
C LEU A 216 21.07 14.16 -17.00
N ALA A 217 22.06 14.04 -17.89
CA ALA A 217 23.11 15.03 -18.07
C ALA A 217 22.73 16.15 -19.06
N ASP A 218 21.66 16.00 -19.85
CA ASP A 218 21.24 17.00 -20.84
C ASP A 218 20.63 18.24 -20.16
N GLU A 219 21.05 19.44 -20.59
CA GLU A 219 20.59 20.73 -20.05
C GLU A 219 19.11 21.01 -20.30
N ARG A 220 18.51 20.36 -21.30
CA ARG A 220 17.08 20.46 -21.63
C ARG A 220 16.21 19.65 -20.66
N VAL A 221 16.79 18.79 -19.84
CA VAL A 221 16.07 18.02 -18.83
C VAL A 221 15.78 18.90 -17.61
N LYS A 222 14.68 19.65 -17.72
CA LYS A 222 14.19 20.57 -16.69
C LYS A 222 12.92 20.03 -16.05
N SER A 223 12.80 20.22 -14.74
CA SER A 223 11.61 19.85 -13.97
C SER A 223 11.35 20.89 -12.87
N ALA A 224 10.10 21.01 -12.42
CA ALA A 224 9.79 21.81 -11.23
C ALA A 224 9.86 20.97 -9.94
N LEU A 225 9.80 19.64 -10.05
CA LEU A 225 9.87 18.71 -8.92
C LEU A 225 10.69 17.46 -9.25
N ALA A 226 11.32 16.86 -8.25
CA ALA A 226 11.93 15.55 -8.36
C ALA A 226 11.82 14.79 -7.03
N ILE A 227 11.57 13.48 -7.11
CA ILE A 227 11.62 12.53 -6.00
C ILE A 227 12.79 11.59 -6.27
N VAL A 228 13.62 11.34 -5.27
CA VAL A 228 14.72 10.37 -5.33
C VAL A 228 14.59 9.35 -4.22
N HIS A 229 15.08 8.15 -4.49
CA HIS A 229 15.08 7.06 -3.53
C HIS A 229 16.33 6.21 -3.70
N GLN A 230 16.94 5.83 -2.56
CA GLN A 230 18.00 4.83 -2.46
C GLN A 230 17.51 3.67 -1.60
N ARG A 231 17.53 2.46 -2.16
CA ARG A 231 17.09 1.22 -1.53
C ARG A 231 18.24 0.55 -0.76
N TYR A 232 17.89 -0.07 0.37
CA TYR A 232 18.68 -1.10 1.07
C TYR A 232 17.77 -2.31 1.22
N SER A 233 18.19 -3.46 0.72
CA SER A 233 17.44 -4.70 0.86
C SER A 233 18.19 -5.72 1.70
N THR A 234 17.44 -6.61 2.32
CA THR A 234 18.02 -7.78 3.01
C THR A 234 18.34 -8.93 2.05
N ASN A 235 18.02 -8.80 0.76
CA ASN A 235 18.32 -9.81 -0.27
C ASN A 235 19.52 -9.42 -1.14
N THR A 236 20.20 -10.43 -1.69
CA THR A 236 21.31 -10.25 -2.64
C THR A 236 20.90 -10.53 -4.09
N PHE A 237 19.60 -10.78 -4.34
CA PHE A 237 19.11 -11.14 -5.67
C PHE A 237 18.80 -9.89 -6.51
N PRO A 238 19.33 -9.81 -7.73
CA PRO A 238 19.16 -8.62 -8.54
C PRO A 238 17.76 -8.51 -9.15
N ASN A 239 17.01 -7.47 -8.77
CA ASN A 239 15.71 -7.17 -9.36
C ASN A 239 15.51 -5.66 -9.61
N TRP A 240 15.65 -5.26 -10.88
CA TRP A 240 15.50 -3.88 -11.34
C TRP A 240 14.12 -3.28 -11.10
N ARG A 241 13.07 -4.12 -11.06
CA ARG A 241 11.68 -3.66 -10.91
C ARG A 241 11.38 -3.14 -9.50
N LEU A 242 12.09 -3.68 -8.50
CA LEU A 242 11.90 -3.33 -7.09
C LEU A 242 12.55 -2.00 -6.69
N ALA A 243 13.44 -1.46 -7.53
CA ALA A 243 13.95 -0.11 -7.34
C ALA A 243 12.80 0.90 -7.29
N GLN A 244 12.98 1.94 -6.49
CA GLN A 244 12.05 3.05 -6.32
C GLN A 244 12.65 4.34 -6.90
N PRO A 245 11.87 5.38 -7.20
CA PRO A 245 10.42 5.53 -6.96
C PRO A 245 9.50 4.56 -7.73
N PHE A 246 8.27 4.42 -7.26
CA PHE A 246 7.16 3.84 -8.03
C PHE A 246 6.41 4.95 -8.79
N HIS A 247 5.15 4.73 -9.19
CA HIS A 247 4.45 5.65 -10.10
C HIS A 247 4.03 6.95 -9.40
N CYS A 248 3.71 6.87 -8.11
CA CYS A 248 3.25 7.99 -7.31
C CYS A 248 4.11 8.23 -6.07
N ILE A 249 4.84 7.22 -5.57
CA ILE A 249 5.53 7.31 -4.27
C ILE A 249 7.01 6.92 -4.29
N ALA A 250 7.73 7.41 -3.28
CA ALA A 250 8.91 6.80 -2.70
C ALA A 250 8.64 6.54 -1.21
N HIS A 251 8.89 5.32 -0.76
CA HIS A 251 8.60 4.83 0.58
C HIS A 251 9.89 4.46 1.31
N ASN A 252 10.14 5.08 2.45
CA ASN A 252 11.08 4.59 3.43
C ASN A 252 10.32 3.95 4.58
N GLY A 253 10.39 2.63 4.72
CA GLY A 253 9.65 1.93 5.76
C GLY A 253 9.22 0.53 5.36
N GLU A 254 8.28 -0.01 6.13
CA GLU A 254 7.72 -1.33 5.92
C GLU A 254 6.24 -1.34 6.31
N ILE A 255 5.37 -1.88 5.46
CA ILE A 255 3.94 -2.07 5.76
C ILE A 255 3.73 -3.43 6.43
N ASN A 256 3.63 -3.45 7.76
CA ASN A 256 3.50 -4.69 8.54
C ASN A 256 2.09 -5.32 8.51
N THR A 257 1.12 -4.62 7.93
CA THR A 257 -0.29 -5.08 7.77
C THR A 257 -0.57 -5.69 6.39
N LEU A 258 0.46 -5.84 5.54
CA LEU A 258 0.31 -6.13 4.10
C LEU A 258 -0.57 -7.35 3.78
N SER A 259 -0.42 -8.46 4.50
CA SER A 259 -1.20 -9.67 4.24
C SER A 259 -2.71 -9.43 4.41
N GLY A 260 -3.10 -8.67 5.44
CA GLY A 260 -4.49 -8.26 5.64
C GLY A 260 -4.97 -7.34 4.52
N ASN A 261 -4.18 -6.33 4.18
CA ASN A 261 -4.51 -5.35 3.13
C ASN A 261 -4.70 -6.02 1.77
N ARG A 262 -3.85 -7.01 1.43
CA ARG A 262 -3.96 -7.81 0.19
C ARG A 262 -5.27 -8.57 0.12
N ASN A 263 -5.59 -9.32 1.18
CA ASN A 263 -6.80 -10.13 1.23
C ASN A 263 -8.06 -9.27 1.15
N TRP A 264 -8.07 -8.12 1.84
CA TRP A 264 -9.18 -7.18 1.81
C TRP A 264 -9.36 -6.53 0.43
N MET A 265 -8.27 -6.11 -0.22
CA MET A 265 -8.35 -5.58 -1.58
C MET A 265 -8.87 -6.62 -2.57
N GLN A 266 -8.34 -7.85 -2.54
CA GLN A 266 -8.81 -8.94 -3.39
C GLN A 266 -10.30 -9.24 -3.17
N ALA A 267 -10.77 -9.27 -1.92
CA ALA A 267 -12.17 -9.49 -1.60
C ALA A 267 -13.11 -8.38 -2.14
N ARG A 268 -12.59 -7.16 -2.36
CA ARG A 268 -13.35 -6.02 -2.86
C ARG A 268 -13.47 -6.00 -4.38
N GLU A 269 -12.50 -6.54 -5.12
CA GLU A 269 -12.41 -6.42 -6.60
C GLU A 269 -13.72 -6.81 -7.30
N SER A 270 -14.34 -7.91 -6.88
CA SER A 270 -15.62 -8.41 -7.44
C SER A 270 -16.81 -7.44 -7.34
N LYS A 271 -16.73 -6.42 -6.48
CA LYS A 271 -17.78 -5.42 -6.24
C LYS A 271 -17.40 -4.02 -6.72
N MET A 272 -16.20 -3.84 -7.26
CA MET A 272 -15.74 -2.52 -7.66
C MET A 272 -16.40 -2.09 -8.97
N THR A 273 -16.93 -0.87 -8.98
CA THR A 273 -17.50 -0.23 -10.15
C THR A 273 -17.01 1.21 -10.21
N SER A 274 -16.81 1.76 -11.40
CA SER A 274 -16.45 3.17 -11.55
C SER A 274 -16.92 3.69 -12.89
N GLU A 275 -17.69 4.79 -12.87
CA GLU A 275 -18.09 5.50 -14.10
C GLU A 275 -16.88 6.00 -14.90
N LEU A 276 -15.76 6.30 -14.21
CA LEU A 276 -14.56 6.84 -14.83
C LEU A 276 -13.72 5.80 -15.58
N PHE A 277 -13.85 4.52 -15.21
CA PHE A 277 -13.20 3.40 -15.89
C PHE A 277 -14.16 2.66 -16.84
N GLY A 278 -15.48 2.77 -16.60
CA GLY A 278 -16.49 2.06 -17.37
C GLY A 278 -16.39 0.54 -17.22
N ASP A 279 -16.84 -0.18 -18.25
CA ASP A 279 -16.84 -1.64 -18.28
C ASP A 279 -15.42 -2.24 -18.33
N ASP A 280 -14.43 -1.45 -18.75
CA ASP A 280 -13.02 -1.85 -18.83
C ASP A 280 -12.33 -1.86 -17.45
N ILE A 281 -13.03 -1.58 -16.33
CA ILE A 281 -12.45 -1.71 -14.98
C ILE A 281 -11.85 -3.10 -14.72
N GLY A 282 -12.38 -4.14 -15.38
CA GLY A 282 -11.85 -5.50 -15.34
C GLY A 282 -10.39 -5.61 -15.80
N ASP A 283 -9.91 -4.71 -16.67
CA ASP A 283 -8.50 -4.66 -17.09
C ASP A 283 -7.54 -4.25 -15.97
N LEU A 284 -8.06 -3.66 -14.90
CA LEU A 284 -7.25 -3.25 -13.76
C LEU A 284 -6.97 -4.39 -12.79
N PHE A 285 -7.76 -5.47 -12.81
CA PHE A 285 -7.65 -6.58 -11.86
C PHE A 285 -6.58 -7.62 -12.26
N PRO A 286 -5.91 -8.25 -11.27
CA PRO A 286 -5.93 -7.90 -9.85
C PRO A 286 -5.19 -6.58 -9.60
N ILE A 287 -5.72 -5.70 -8.74
CA ILE A 287 -5.11 -4.39 -8.43
C ILE A 287 -3.70 -4.61 -7.85
N LEU A 288 -3.60 -5.53 -6.90
CA LEU A 288 -2.36 -5.93 -6.24
C LEU A 288 -1.78 -7.18 -6.88
N ARG A 289 -0.49 -7.13 -7.23
CA ARG A 289 0.24 -8.31 -7.71
C ARG A 289 0.73 -9.12 -6.51
N PRO A 290 0.59 -10.46 -6.51
CA PRO A 290 1.09 -11.30 -5.41
C PRO A 290 2.58 -11.13 -5.13
N GLU A 291 3.36 -10.89 -6.19
CA GLU A 291 4.83 -10.85 -6.18
C GLU A 291 5.39 -9.43 -5.96
N ALA A 292 4.53 -8.42 -5.81
CA ALA A 292 4.97 -7.04 -5.58
C ALA A 292 5.50 -6.84 -4.15
N SER A 293 6.46 -5.93 -3.96
CA SER A 293 6.84 -5.49 -2.61
C SER A 293 5.68 -4.77 -1.91
N ASP A 294 5.80 -4.59 -0.61
CA ASP A 294 4.85 -3.84 0.22
C ASP A 294 4.58 -2.42 -0.32
N SER A 295 5.64 -1.75 -0.74
CA SER A 295 5.70 -0.39 -1.25
C SER A 295 5.07 -0.30 -2.64
N ALA A 296 5.32 -1.29 -3.50
CA ALA A 296 4.67 -1.41 -4.80
C ALA A 296 3.16 -1.69 -4.67
N CYS A 297 2.77 -2.46 -3.65
CA CYS A 297 1.36 -2.68 -3.34
C CYS A 297 0.67 -1.38 -2.90
N PHE A 298 1.32 -0.62 -2.01
CA PHE A 298 0.81 0.69 -1.59
C PHE A 298 0.65 1.64 -2.78
N ASP A 299 1.69 1.77 -3.62
CA ASP A 299 1.67 2.60 -4.83
C ASP A 299 0.51 2.23 -5.76
N SER A 300 0.30 0.93 -6.00
CA SER A 300 -0.75 0.43 -6.88
C SER A 300 -2.16 0.81 -6.41
N VAL A 301 -2.40 0.75 -5.09
CA VAL A 301 -3.69 1.13 -4.51
C VAL A 301 -3.84 2.65 -4.48
N LEU A 302 -2.78 3.39 -4.14
CA LEU A 302 -2.80 4.85 -4.16
C LEU A 302 -3.12 5.38 -5.56
N GLU A 303 -2.40 4.89 -6.57
CA GLU A 303 -2.63 5.27 -7.95
C GLU A 303 -4.05 4.91 -8.39
N PHE A 304 -4.53 3.70 -8.07
CA PHE A 304 -5.91 3.29 -8.37
C PHE A 304 -6.96 4.23 -7.75
N LEU A 305 -6.80 4.63 -6.48
CA LEU A 305 -7.69 5.58 -5.81
C LEU A 305 -7.63 6.99 -6.42
N VAL A 306 -6.46 7.43 -6.86
CA VAL A 306 -6.31 8.75 -7.52
C VAL A 306 -6.90 8.73 -8.93
N ARG A 307 -6.64 7.68 -9.71
CA ARG A 307 -7.19 7.55 -11.08
C ARG A 307 -8.69 7.35 -11.10
N SER A 308 -9.26 6.76 -10.04
CA SER A 308 -10.71 6.68 -9.81
C SER A 308 -11.35 7.98 -9.30
N GLY A 309 -10.59 9.09 -9.18
CA GLY A 309 -11.13 10.43 -9.00
C GLY A 309 -10.87 11.08 -7.65
N ARG A 310 -10.30 10.36 -6.67
CA ARG A 310 -9.90 10.98 -5.39
C ARG A 310 -8.68 11.87 -5.58
N SER A 311 -8.58 12.92 -4.75
CA SER A 311 -7.33 13.70 -4.69
C SER A 311 -6.24 12.89 -3.98
N MET A 312 -4.98 13.15 -4.34
CA MET A 312 -3.82 12.53 -3.71
C MET A 312 -3.85 12.67 -2.16
N PRO A 313 -4.13 13.84 -1.57
CA PRO A 313 -4.25 13.97 -0.11
C PRO A 313 -5.39 13.16 0.49
N HIS A 314 -6.54 13.06 -0.19
CA HIS A 314 -7.67 12.25 0.30
C HIS A 314 -7.25 10.77 0.33
N ALA A 315 -6.71 10.24 -0.77
CA ALA A 315 -6.27 8.84 -0.83
C ALA A 315 -5.19 8.52 0.23
N MET A 316 -4.23 9.43 0.44
CA MET A 316 -3.23 9.28 1.51
C MET A 316 -3.87 9.27 2.91
N MET A 317 -4.83 10.15 3.20
CA MET A 317 -5.55 10.15 4.48
C MET A 317 -6.41 8.89 4.70
N MET A 318 -6.86 8.26 3.62
CA MET A 318 -7.63 7.00 3.68
C MET A 318 -6.71 5.80 3.94
N MET A 319 -5.55 5.74 3.29
CA MET A 319 -4.60 4.64 3.43
C MET A 319 -3.73 4.74 4.70
N ILE A 320 -3.27 5.94 5.07
CA ILE A 320 -2.48 6.22 6.28
C ILE A 320 -3.26 7.22 7.15
N PRO A 321 -4.33 6.78 7.83
CA PRO A 321 -5.11 7.65 8.69
C PRO A 321 -4.34 8.00 9.97
N GLU A 322 -4.50 9.26 10.42
CA GLU A 322 -4.06 9.71 11.75
C GLU A 322 -4.63 8.81 12.86
N ALA A 323 -4.00 8.83 14.03
CA ALA A 323 -4.68 8.30 15.21
C ALA A 323 -5.93 9.14 15.51
N PHE A 324 -7.09 8.49 15.66
CA PHE A 324 -8.38 9.16 15.89
C PHE A 324 -9.21 8.50 17.00
N GLY A 325 -8.57 7.70 17.85
CA GLY A 325 -9.24 7.01 18.96
C GLY A 325 -9.97 7.97 19.91
N PRO A 326 -10.88 7.46 20.77
CA PRO A 326 -11.76 8.29 21.60
C PRO A 326 -11.03 9.35 22.43
N LYS A 327 -9.86 8.97 22.99
CA LYS A 327 -9.00 9.81 23.84
C LYS A 327 -8.05 10.73 23.06
N TYR A 328 -7.95 10.57 21.74
CA TYR A 328 -7.05 11.36 20.91
C TYR A 328 -7.63 12.75 20.62
N HIS A 329 -6.88 13.81 20.91
CA HIS A 329 -7.36 15.19 20.74
C HIS A 329 -7.38 15.58 19.25
N ILE A 330 -8.57 15.63 18.66
CA ILE A 330 -8.78 15.94 17.24
C ILE A 330 -10.15 16.61 17.06
N SER A 331 -10.29 17.46 16.04
CA SER A 331 -11.58 18.07 15.68
C SER A 331 -12.64 17.01 15.33
N THR A 332 -13.90 17.30 15.62
CA THR A 332 -15.04 16.43 15.32
C THR A 332 -15.13 16.03 13.86
N ASP A 333 -14.88 16.96 12.94
CA ASP A 333 -15.00 16.71 11.49
C ASP A 333 -13.94 15.72 11.02
N LYS A 334 -12.69 15.89 11.47
CA LYS A 334 -11.61 14.92 11.22
C LYS A 334 -11.91 13.55 11.82
N ARG A 335 -12.41 13.49 13.06
CA ARG A 335 -12.79 12.21 13.68
C ARG A 335 -13.88 11.51 12.87
N ALA A 336 -14.90 12.24 12.44
CA ALA A 336 -15.98 11.71 11.62
C ALA A 336 -15.48 11.23 10.25
N PHE A 337 -14.57 11.96 9.61
CA PHE A 337 -13.93 11.52 8.37
C PHE A 337 -13.20 10.18 8.55
N TYR A 338 -12.33 10.06 9.57
CA TYR A 338 -11.55 8.84 9.77
C TYR A 338 -12.42 7.66 10.23
N GLU A 339 -13.41 7.90 11.09
CA GLU A 339 -14.35 6.86 11.51
C GLU A 339 -15.19 6.34 10.33
N TYR A 340 -15.65 7.24 9.44
CA TYR A 340 -16.35 6.84 8.23
C TYR A 340 -15.45 6.00 7.32
N HIS A 341 -14.19 6.43 7.08
CA HIS A 341 -13.27 5.69 6.23
C HIS A 341 -12.82 4.35 6.81
N ALA A 342 -12.76 4.21 8.14
CA ALA A 342 -12.51 2.92 8.79
C ALA A 342 -13.62 1.86 8.50
N SER A 343 -14.81 2.30 8.09
CA SER A 343 -15.86 1.37 7.62
C SER A 343 -15.60 0.86 6.20
N ILE A 344 -14.76 1.55 5.41
CA ILE A 344 -14.45 1.29 4.00
C ILE A 344 -13.12 0.54 3.86
N MET A 345 -12.04 1.07 4.44
CA MET A 345 -10.67 0.61 4.26
C MET A 345 -9.93 0.53 5.61
N GLU A 346 -9.22 -0.57 5.80
CA GLU A 346 -8.24 -0.75 6.86
C GLU A 346 -6.98 0.10 6.62
N PRO A 347 -6.33 0.61 7.67
CA PRO A 347 -5.05 1.31 7.56
C PRO A 347 -3.96 0.43 6.96
N TRP A 348 -3.15 1.01 6.09
CA TRP A 348 -1.87 0.45 5.64
C TRP A 348 -0.80 0.86 6.64
N ASP A 349 -0.73 0.11 7.75
CA ASP A 349 0.10 0.42 8.91
C ASP A 349 1.50 -0.20 8.85
N GLY A 350 2.39 0.34 9.67
CA GLY A 350 3.81 0.04 9.73
C GLY A 350 4.66 1.33 9.66
N PRO A 351 5.97 1.27 9.97
CA PRO A 351 6.84 2.43 9.83
C PRO A 351 6.79 2.93 8.39
N ALA A 352 6.45 4.19 8.18
CA ALA A 352 6.41 4.74 6.83
C ALA A 352 6.75 6.23 6.84
N ALA A 353 7.76 6.60 6.08
CA ALA A 353 7.89 7.95 5.54
C ALA A 353 7.62 7.87 4.04
N MET A 354 6.58 8.56 3.60
CA MET A 354 6.11 8.56 2.21
C MET A 354 6.39 9.93 1.62
N VAL A 355 7.09 9.96 0.49
CA VAL A 355 7.13 11.12 -0.41
C VAL A 355 6.30 10.76 -1.64
N PHE A 356 5.38 11.62 -2.05
CA PHE A 356 4.42 11.31 -3.11
C PHE A 356 4.20 12.48 -4.07
N THR A 357 3.78 12.16 -5.30
CA THR A 357 3.43 13.14 -6.34
C THR A 357 2.44 12.59 -7.35
N ASP A 358 1.64 13.47 -7.94
CA ASP A 358 0.85 13.22 -9.17
C ASP A 358 1.39 14.03 -10.37
N GLY A 359 2.61 14.56 -10.25
CA GLY A 359 3.23 15.47 -11.21
C GLY A 359 2.84 16.95 -11.04
N ARG A 360 1.83 17.28 -10.23
CA ARG A 360 1.50 18.66 -9.82
C ARG A 360 1.78 18.88 -8.34
N PHE A 361 1.23 18.01 -7.51
CA PHE A 361 1.49 18.02 -6.09
C PHE A 361 2.79 17.30 -5.79
N ILE A 362 3.50 17.76 -4.79
CA ILE A 362 4.54 16.96 -4.12
C ILE A 362 4.33 17.08 -2.62
N GLY A 363 4.34 15.94 -1.95
CA GLY A 363 4.05 15.91 -0.54
C GLY A 363 4.84 14.86 0.21
N GLY A 364 4.82 15.02 1.54
CA GLY A 364 5.41 14.10 2.48
C GLY A 364 4.43 13.82 3.61
N THR A 365 4.32 12.56 4.02
CA THR A 365 3.58 12.18 5.23
C THR A 365 4.29 11.02 5.95
N LEU A 366 3.95 10.86 7.23
CA LEU A 366 4.46 9.78 8.06
C LEU A 366 3.32 8.85 8.44
N ASP A 367 3.66 7.64 8.86
CA ASP A 367 2.76 6.76 9.59
C ASP A 367 2.21 7.44 10.86
N ARG A 368 1.15 6.86 11.42
CA ARG A 368 0.44 7.39 12.59
C ARG A 368 1.30 7.55 13.83
N ASN A 369 2.42 6.85 13.93
CA ASN A 369 3.35 6.87 15.05
C ASN A 369 4.62 7.68 14.72
N GLY A 370 4.86 7.97 13.44
CA GLY A 370 6.04 8.68 12.94
C GLY A 370 7.33 7.92 13.22
N LEU A 371 7.36 6.63 12.87
CA LEU A 371 8.45 5.71 13.16
C LEU A 371 9.66 5.91 12.23
N ARG A 372 9.52 6.73 11.19
CA ARG A 372 10.60 7.10 10.25
C ARG A 372 10.86 8.60 10.25
N PRO A 373 12.12 9.03 10.12
CA PRO A 373 12.45 10.45 10.08
C PRO A 373 12.08 11.07 8.74
N CYS A 374 11.54 12.27 8.77
CA CYS A 374 11.38 13.10 7.58
C CYS A 374 11.52 14.58 7.95
N ARG A 375 12.47 15.26 7.32
CA ARG A 375 12.83 16.67 7.54
C ARG A 375 12.48 17.47 6.29
N TYR A 376 12.18 18.74 6.48
CA TYR A 376 12.02 19.66 5.36
C TYR A 376 12.77 20.97 5.57
N LEU A 377 13.15 21.59 4.47
CA LEU A 377 13.81 22.90 4.39
C LEU A 377 13.12 23.70 3.29
N VAL A 378 12.80 24.95 3.59
CA VAL A 378 12.25 25.91 2.61
C VAL A 378 13.21 27.07 2.51
N THR A 379 13.60 27.42 1.29
CA THR A 379 14.49 28.55 1.01
C THR A 379 13.71 29.84 0.75
N THR A 380 14.41 30.97 0.73
CA THR A 380 13.86 32.30 0.45
C THR A 380 13.56 32.50 -1.04
N ASP A 381 14.26 31.81 -1.92
CA ASP A 381 14.08 31.80 -3.38
C ASP A 381 13.00 30.80 -3.86
N GLY A 382 12.28 30.16 -2.95
CA GLY A 382 11.10 29.36 -3.28
C GLY A 382 11.37 27.90 -3.60
N LEU A 383 12.48 27.33 -3.13
CA LEU A 383 12.71 25.88 -3.15
C LEU A 383 12.20 25.25 -1.83
N ALA A 384 11.64 24.06 -1.92
CA ALA A 384 11.39 23.19 -0.79
C ALA A 384 12.07 21.84 -1.00
N ILE A 385 12.73 21.35 0.04
CA ILE A 385 13.37 20.04 0.09
C ILE A 385 12.75 19.25 1.21
N ILE A 386 12.43 17.98 0.95
CA ILE A 386 11.92 17.01 1.91
C ILE A 386 12.85 15.80 1.84
N ALA A 387 13.37 15.31 2.96
CA ALA A 387 14.25 14.14 2.94
C ALA A 387 14.24 13.39 4.28
N SER A 388 14.72 12.15 4.26
CA SER A 388 14.90 11.35 5.48
C SER A 388 15.89 11.97 6.47
N GLU A 389 16.84 12.79 5.99
CA GLU A 389 17.84 13.49 6.80
C GLU A 389 17.86 15.00 6.53
N ALA A 390 18.35 15.76 7.51
CA ALA A 390 18.73 17.15 7.29
C ALA A 390 20.17 17.20 6.76
N GLY A 391 20.52 18.20 5.95
CA GLY A 391 21.87 18.35 5.40
C GLY A 391 22.09 17.63 4.06
N VAL A 392 21.06 17.05 3.46
CA VAL A 392 21.14 16.44 2.12
C VAL A 392 21.49 17.45 1.02
N VAL A 393 21.21 18.74 1.25
CA VAL A 393 21.65 19.86 0.41
C VAL A 393 21.98 21.02 1.35
N GLU A 394 23.14 21.64 1.13
CA GLU A 394 23.58 22.80 1.91
C GLU A 394 23.16 24.11 1.25
N PHE A 395 22.65 25.03 2.07
CA PHE A 395 22.32 26.40 1.67
C PHE A 395 22.94 27.36 2.67
N ALA A 396 23.35 28.53 2.19
CA ALA A 396 23.76 29.63 3.06
C ALA A 396 22.64 29.98 4.06
N PRO A 397 22.95 30.29 5.33
CA PRO A 397 21.94 30.57 6.37
C PRO A 397 20.89 31.62 5.94
N GLU A 398 21.31 32.68 5.27
CA GLU A 398 20.47 33.76 4.74
C GLU A 398 19.48 33.30 3.64
N LYS A 399 19.75 32.19 2.96
CA LYS A 399 18.82 31.60 1.99
C LYS A 399 17.76 30.71 2.64
N ILE A 400 17.87 30.39 3.93
CA ILE A 400 16.96 29.48 4.61
C ILE A 400 15.80 30.26 5.20
N ARG A 401 14.60 30.06 4.64
CA ARG A 401 13.36 30.65 5.16
C ARG A 401 12.83 29.86 6.36
N SER A 402 12.83 28.53 6.29
CA SER A 402 12.39 27.69 7.40
C SER A 402 12.98 26.28 7.34
N LYS A 403 13.10 25.64 8.51
CA LYS A 403 13.48 24.23 8.67
C LYS A 403 12.48 23.56 9.60
N GLY A 404 12.12 22.31 9.33
CA GLY A 404 11.19 21.58 10.16
C GLY A 404 11.29 20.06 10.00
N ARG A 405 10.35 19.37 10.65
CA ARG A 405 10.18 17.92 10.56
C ARG A 405 8.71 17.58 10.38
N LEU A 406 8.43 16.51 9.64
CA LEU A 406 7.09 15.94 9.65
C LEU A 406 6.82 15.35 11.03
N ARG A 407 5.57 15.48 11.46
CA ARG A 407 5.07 14.93 12.73
C ARG A 407 4.09 13.80 12.39
N PRO A 408 3.93 12.80 13.27
CA PRO A 408 2.95 11.75 13.07
C PRO A 408 1.60 12.35 12.75
N GLY A 409 0.97 11.87 11.68
CA GLY A 409 -0.32 12.35 11.22
C GLY A 409 -0.33 13.66 10.42
N ASN A 410 0.77 14.42 10.36
CA ASN A 410 0.82 15.65 9.56
C ASN A 410 1.22 15.36 8.10
N MET A 411 0.70 16.17 7.19
CA MET A 411 1.06 16.18 5.77
C MET A 411 1.73 17.51 5.40
N PHE A 412 2.86 17.42 4.72
CA PHE A 412 3.46 18.54 4.00
C PHE A 412 3.08 18.41 2.54
N LEU A 413 2.60 19.48 1.92
CA LEU A 413 2.15 19.46 0.53
C LEU A 413 2.51 20.77 -0.16
N VAL A 414 3.11 20.67 -1.33
CA VAL A 414 3.34 21.80 -2.24
C VAL A 414 2.47 21.60 -3.46
N ASP A 415 1.72 22.63 -3.83
CA ASP A 415 0.99 22.68 -5.09
C ASP A 415 1.74 23.60 -6.04
N THR A 416 2.41 23.01 -7.03
CA THR A 416 3.16 23.75 -8.05
C THR A 416 2.24 24.55 -8.99
N GLY A 417 0.97 24.18 -9.10
CA GLY A 417 -0.02 24.93 -9.88
C GLY A 417 -0.55 26.17 -9.16
N GLU A 418 -0.64 26.12 -7.82
CA GLU A 418 -1.02 27.30 -7.01
C GLU A 418 0.19 28.12 -6.54
N GLY A 419 1.42 27.61 -6.70
CA GLY A 419 2.62 28.35 -6.34
C GLY A 419 2.89 28.43 -4.83
N ARG A 420 2.42 27.46 -4.04
CA ARG A 420 2.46 27.57 -2.56
C ARG A 420 2.53 26.24 -1.83
N ILE A 421 2.99 26.31 -0.59
CA ILE A 421 2.89 25.22 0.39
C ILE A 421 1.50 25.27 1.04
N ILE A 422 0.76 24.18 0.96
CA ILE A 422 -0.56 24.02 1.58
C ILE A 422 -0.35 23.46 3.00
N THR A 423 -0.96 24.11 3.99
CA THR A 423 -0.80 23.69 5.39
C THR A 423 -1.62 22.43 5.69
N ASP A 424 -1.15 21.61 6.63
CA ASP A 424 -1.86 20.38 7.08
C ASP A 424 -3.34 20.64 7.42
N ASN A 425 -3.61 21.71 8.16
CA ASN A 425 -4.97 22.09 8.55
C ASN A 425 -5.83 22.44 7.34
N GLU A 426 -5.28 23.11 6.33
CA GLU A 426 -6.01 23.46 5.11
C GLU A 426 -6.32 22.23 4.27
N ILE A 427 -5.33 21.35 4.06
CA ILE A 427 -5.48 20.07 3.34
C ILE A 427 -6.63 19.27 3.96
N LYS A 428 -6.53 19.01 5.27
CA LYS A 428 -7.49 18.19 5.99
C LYS A 428 -8.84 18.85 6.06
N SER A 429 -8.92 20.15 6.36
CA SER A 429 -10.22 20.86 6.41
C SER A 429 -10.96 20.81 5.07
N LYS A 430 -10.23 20.88 3.94
CA LYS A 430 -10.82 20.73 2.61
C LYS A 430 -11.35 19.32 2.39
N VAL A 431 -10.58 18.29 2.75
CA VAL A 431 -10.95 16.88 2.56
C VAL A 431 -12.12 16.48 3.46
N VAL A 432 -12.05 16.76 4.77
CA VAL A 432 -13.05 16.27 5.74
C VAL A 432 -14.41 16.97 5.64
N ARG A 433 -14.50 18.06 4.85
CA ARG A 433 -15.73 18.78 4.56
C ARG A 433 -16.27 18.51 3.15
N GLN A 434 -15.67 17.59 2.39
CA GLN A 434 -16.17 17.21 1.06
C GLN A 434 -17.55 16.58 1.11
N GLN A 435 -17.82 15.81 2.17
CA GLN A 435 -19.09 15.14 2.40
C GLN A 435 -19.55 15.32 3.85
N PRO A 436 -20.85 15.16 4.15
CA PRO A 436 -21.37 15.32 5.50
C PRO A 436 -21.14 14.05 6.35
N TYR A 437 -19.87 13.62 6.50
CA TYR A 437 -19.48 12.37 7.16
C TYR A 437 -20.04 12.22 8.58
N ARG A 438 -20.08 13.32 9.33
CA ARG A 438 -20.67 13.34 10.68
C ARG A 438 -22.15 12.95 10.65
N ARG A 439 -22.92 13.59 9.77
CA ARG A 439 -24.35 13.30 9.60
C ARG A 439 -24.56 11.86 9.15
N TRP A 440 -23.76 11.39 8.20
CA TRP A 440 -23.83 10.00 7.74
C TRP A 440 -23.59 9.02 8.88
N LEU A 441 -22.56 9.21 9.70
CA LEU A 441 -22.30 8.36 10.85
C LEU A 441 -23.43 8.41 11.88
N ASP A 442 -23.97 9.59 12.17
CA ASP A 442 -25.06 9.77 13.15
C ASP A 442 -26.37 9.10 12.71
N GLU A 443 -26.69 9.15 11.42
CA GLU A 443 -27.92 8.57 10.88
C GLU A 443 -27.81 7.07 10.55
N ASN A 444 -26.61 6.58 10.23
CA ASN A 444 -26.46 5.27 9.59
C ASN A 444 -25.73 4.22 10.44
N ARG A 445 -24.79 4.55 11.33
CA ARG A 445 -24.06 3.50 12.05
C ARG A 445 -24.98 2.67 12.95
N ILE A 446 -24.71 1.37 13.06
CA ILE A 446 -25.43 0.47 13.96
C ILE A 446 -24.55 0.28 15.20
N GLU A 447 -25.07 0.59 16.38
CA GLU A 447 -24.35 0.42 17.65
C GLU A 447 -25.06 -0.61 18.51
N LEU A 448 -24.27 -1.46 19.16
CA LEU A 448 -24.79 -2.35 20.20
C LEU A 448 -24.80 -1.60 21.53
N ARG A 449 -25.99 -1.23 22.02
CA ARG A 449 -26.14 -0.57 23.32
C ARG A 449 -25.89 -1.57 24.44
N GLY A 450 -25.19 -1.13 25.50
CA GLY A 450 -24.95 -1.96 26.69
C GLY A 450 -23.77 -2.92 26.59
N LEU A 451 -22.86 -2.73 25.63
CA LEU A 451 -21.58 -3.47 25.53
C LEU A 451 -20.70 -3.36 26.81
N PHE A 452 -20.92 -2.31 27.61
CA PHE A 452 -20.18 -2.03 28.84
C PHE A 452 -20.95 -2.37 30.11
N ASP A 453 -22.18 -2.89 29.99
CA ASP A 453 -22.96 -3.31 31.15
C ASP A 453 -22.37 -4.61 31.72
N SER A 454 -22.47 -4.80 33.04
CA SER A 454 -22.03 -6.06 33.64
C SER A 454 -22.85 -7.22 33.07
N PRO A 455 -22.20 -8.25 32.49
CA PRO A 455 -22.93 -9.35 31.88
C PRO A 455 -23.78 -10.06 32.95
N LYS A 456 -25.02 -10.39 32.60
CA LYS A 456 -25.84 -11.21 33.48
C LYS A 456 -25.23 -12.60 33.60
N LEU A 457 -25.28 -13.14 34.82
CA LEU A 457 -24.88 -14.52 35.07
C LEU A 457 -25.78 -15.46 34.27
N VAL A 458 -25.18 -16.18 33.32
CA VAL A 458 -25.88 -17.24 32.60
C VAL A 458 -25.91 -18.46 33.50
N THR A 459 -27.10 -18.90 33.89
CA THR A 459 -27.29 -20.14 34.63
C THR A 459 -27.01 -21.32 33.71
N SER A 460 -25.87 -21.98 33.90
CA SER A 460 -25.54 -23.25 33.24
C SER A 460 -25.75 -24.41 34.21
N ASP A 461 -26.22 -25.55 33.70
CA ASP A 461 -26.25 -26.78 34.46
C ASP A 461 -24.81 -27.26 34.81
N PRO A 462 -24.50 -27.49 36.11
CA PRO A 462 -23.17 -27.91 36.55
C PRO A 462 -22.68 -29.23 35.93
N GLU A 463 -23.54 -30.17 35.60
CA GLU A 463 -23.09 -31.45 35.00
C GLU A 463 -22.68 -31.25 33.54
N THR A 464 -23.50 -30.55 32.76
CA THR A 464 -23.22 -30.30 31.33
C THR A 464 -22.03 -29.36 31.12
N ILE A 465 -21.77 -28.39 32.01
CA ILE A 465 -20.59 -27.51 31.86
C ILE A 465 -19.27 -28.29 31.97
N PHE A 466 -19.15 -29.25 32.89
CA PHE A 466 -17.95 -30.08 33.00
C PHE A 466 -17.76 -31.02 31.80
N GLN A 467 -18.86 -31.50 31.21
CA GLN A 467 -18.79 -32.30 29.97
C GLN A 467 -18.30 -31.44 28.80
N ARG A 468 -18.84 -30.23 28.63
CA ARG A 468 -18.41 -29.29 27.57
C ARG A 468 -16.96 -28.84 27.76
N MET A 469 -16.57 -28.49 28.98
CA MET A 469 -15.18 -28.15 29.30
C MET A 469 -14.21 -29.25 28.88
N ARG A 470 -14.52 -30.52 29.21
CA ARG A 470 -13.71 -31.67 28.76
C ARG A 470 -13.70 -31.83 27.24
N ALA A 471 -14.84 -31.67 26.57
CA ALA A 471 -14.93 -31.76 25.11
C ALA A 471 -14.08 -30.69 24.40
N PHE A 472 -13.98 -29.48 24.98
CA PHE A 472 -13.17 -28.37 24.48
C PHE A 472 -11.74 -28.32 25.06
N GLY A 473 -11.32 -29.36 25.79
CA GLY A 473 -9.94 -29.50 26.26
C GLY A 473 -9.57 -28.66 27.50
N TYR A 474 -10.53 -28.05 28.20
CA TYR A 474 -10.26 -27.26 29.40
C TYR A 474 -9.71 -28.14 30.54
N MET A 475 -8.56 -27.72 31.06
CA MET A 475 -7.85 -28.36 32.17
C MET A 475 -8.02 -27.58 33.47
N ARG A 476 -7.89 -28.28 34.62
CA ARG A 476 -7.90 -27.64 35.94
C ARG A 476 -6.82 -26.55 36.07
N GLU A 477 -5.67 -26.78 35.45
CA GLU A 477 -4.56 -25.82 35.40
C GLU A 477 -4.95 -24.56 34.64
N GLU A 478 -5.59 -24.66 33.47
CA GLU A 478 -6.04 -23.49 32.71
C GLU A 478 -7.08 -22.68 33.48
N LEU A 479 -8.04 -23.34 34.14
CA LEU A 479 -9.04 -22.67 34.96
C LEU A 479 -8.38 -21.90 36.12
N LYS A 480 -7.42 -22.52 36.82
CA LYS A 480 -6.80 -21.97 38.02
C LYS A 480 -5.70 -20.95 37.72
N MET A 481 -4.88 -21.20 36.71
CA MET A 481 -3.66 -20.43 36.40
C MET A 481 -3.90 -19.36 35.34
N ILE A 482 -4.89 -19.54 34.45
CA ILE A 482 -5.18 -18.59 33.37
C ILE A 482 -6.48 -17.84 33.62
N LEU A 483 -7.62 -18.53 33.65
CA LEU A 483 -8.92 -17.87 33.71
C LEU A 483 -9.19 -17.17 35.05
N THR A 484 -8.84 -17.81 36.18
CA THR A 484 -9.09 -17.21 37.51
C THR A 484 -8.32 -15.90 37.70
N PRO A 485 -7.00 -15.81 37.39
CA PRO A 485 -6.29 -14.54 37.44
C PRO A 485 -6.83 -13.48 36.50
N MET A 486 -7.21 -13.84 35.27
CA MET A 486 -7.84 -12.91 34.33
C MET A 486 -9.13 -12.31 34.89
N ALA A 487 -9.99 -13.15 35.48
CA ALA A 487 -11.27 -12.73 36.04
C ALA A 487 -11.10 -11.88 37.31
N VAL A 488 -10.17 -12.23 38.19
CA VAL A 488 -9.97 -11.53 39.48
C VAL A 488 -9.21 -10.22 39.31
N ASN A 489 -8.15 -10.22 38.49
CA ASN A 489 -7.22 -9.09 38.39
C ASN A 489 -7.47 -8.20 37.17
N GLY A 490 -8.28 -8.64 36.20
CA GLY A 490 -8.48 -7.91 34.94
C GLY A 490 -7.25 -7.85 34.04
N GLN A 491 -6.29 -8.76 34.24
CA GLN A 491 -5.06 -8.89 33.46
C GLN A 491 -4.68 -10.36 33.26
N GLU A 492 -3.99 -10.67 32.18
CA GLU A 492 -3.44 -12.00 31.95
C GLU A 492 -2.43 -12.39 33.05
N PRO A 493 -2.30 -13.69 33.38
CA PRO A 493 -1.34 -14.14 34.39
C PRO A 493 0.11 -13.90 33.94
N VAL A 494 0.96 -13.53 34.89
CA VAL A 494 2.42 -13.44 34.67
C VAL A 494 3.07 -14.73 35.13
N GLY A 495 3.87 -15.34 34.26
CA GLY A 495 4.69 -16.53 34.54
C GLY A 495 6.19 -16.27 34.35
N SER A 496 7.00 -17.31 34.57
CA SER A 496 8.46 -17.29 34.38
C SER A 496 8.94 -18.64 33.83
N MET A 497 10.22 -18.70 33.40
CA MET A 497 10.85 -19.84 32.71
C MET A 497 10.37 -20.02 31.25
N GLY A 498 11.13 -20.80 30.48
CA GLY A 498 10.78 -21.15 29.11
C GLY A 498 9.68 -22.22 29.05
N ASN A 499 9.02 -22.33 27.88
CA ASN A 499 8.07 -23.40 27.63
C ASN A 499 8.84 -24.71 27.35
N ASP A 500 8.84 -25.64 28.30
CA ASP A 500 9.48 -26.95 28.22
C ASP A 500 8.57 -28.05 27.65
N THR A 501 7.35 -27.70 27.25
CA THR A 501 6.42 -28.66 26.65
C THR A 501 6.82 -28.98 25.20
N PRO A 502 6.60 -30.23 24.73
CA PRO A 502 6.82 -30.58 23.33
C PRO A 502 6.01 -29.67 22.39
N LEU A 503 6.54 -29.44 21.19
CA LEU A 503 5.76 -28.84 20.11
C LEU A 503 4.45 -29.59 19.92
N ALA A 504 3.36 -28.89 19.59
CA ALA A 504 2.01 -29.47 19.55
C ALA A 504 1.93 -30.75 18.68
N VAL A 505 2.63 -30.76 17.55
CA VAL A 505 2.71 -31.90 16.62
C VAL A 505 3.49 -33.11 17.17
N LEU A 506 4.35 -32.91 18.16
CA LEU A 506 5.17 -33.96 18.81
C LEU A 506 4.60 -34.38 20.17
N SER A 507 3.46 -33.82 20.58
CA SER A 507 2.89 -34.10 21.89
C SER A 507 2.11 -35.42 21.87
N ASP A 508 2.35 -36.27 22.87
CA ASP A 508 1.53 -37.47 23.12
C ASP A 508 0.15 -37.15 23.71
N LYS A 509 -0.14 -35.87 23.97
CA LYS A 509 -1.42 -35.37 24.51
C LYS A 509 -2.21 -34.67 23.42
N PRO A 510 -3.56 -34.71 23.46
CA PRO A 510 -4.37 -33.92 22.54
C PRO A 510 -4.09 -32.43 22.72
N LYS A 511 -3.90 -31.72 21.61
CA LYS A 511 -3.61 -30.29 21.56
C LYS A 511 -4.71 -29.53 20.86
N LEU A 512 -4.97 -28.31 21.31
CA LEU A 512 -5.95 -27.43 20.68
C LEU A 512 -5.36 -26.87 19.39
N LEU A 513 -6.24 -26.54 18.45
CA LEU A 513 -5.82 -25.98 17.16
C LEU A 513 -4.95 -24.73 17.32
N PHE A 514 -5.25 -23.89 18.33
CA PHE A 514 -4.51 -22.66 18.62
C PHE A 514 -3.03 -22.92 18.99
N ASP A 515 -2.67 -24.10 19.51
CA ASP A 515 -1.28 -24.42 19.86
C ASP A 515 -0.36 -24.56 18.64
N TYR A 516 -0.94 -24.85 17.47
CA TYR A 516 -0.24 -24.97 16.19
C TYR A 516 0.07 -23.60 15.57
N PHE A 517 -0.64 -22.55 15.97
CA PHE A 517 -0.41 -21.19 15.47
C PHE A 517 0.53 -20.44 16.40
N LYS A 518 1.64 -19.94 15.86
CA LYS A 518 2.58 -19.09 16.60
C LYS A 518 2.35 -17.63 16.20
N GLN A 519 2.25 -16.77 17.21
CA GLN A 519 2.14 -15.33 16.98
C GLN A 519 3.44 -14.85 16.32
N LEU A 520 3.30 -14.18 15.19
CA LEU A 520 4.42 -13.49 14.57
C LEU A 520 4.72 -12.24 15.38
N PHE A 521 6.00 -11.89 15.46
CA PHE A 521 6.45 -10.66 16.07
C PHE A 521 7.46 -9.97 15.15
N ALA A 522 7.53 -8.65 15.27
CA ALA A 522 8.45 -7.84 14.51
C ALA A 522 9.85 -7.88 15.14
N GLN A 523 10.88 -8.02 14.31
CA GLN A 523 12.27 -7.99 14.74
C GLN A 523 13.12 -7.31 13.67
N VAL A 524 13.89 -6.29 14.07
CA VAL A 524 14.78 -5.48 13.23
C VAL A 524 14.07 -4.64 12.16
N THR A 525 13.25 -5.24 11.30
CA THR A 525 12.67 -4.61 10.10
C THR A 525 11.68 -3.49 10.47
N ASN A 526 10.79 -3.77 11.42
CA ASN A 526 9.89 -2.81 12.05
C ASN A 526 9.90 -2.93 13.60
N PRO A 527 9.65 -1.85 14.35
CA PRO A 527 9.56 -1.88 15.80
C PRO A 527 8.19 -2.38 16.27
N ALA A 528 8.17 -3.02 17.45
CA ALA A 528 6.95 -3.23 18.20
C ALA A 528 6.49 -1.92 18.87
N ILE A 529 5.19 -1.81 19.17
CA ILE A 529 4.58 -0.65 19.85
C ILE A 529 4.31 -1.03 21.31
N ASP A 530 4.50 -0.10 22.24
CA ASP A 530 4.14 -0.31 23.65
C ASP A 530 2.63 -0.12 23.85
N PRO A 531 1.85 -1.21 24.10
CA PRO A 531 0.39 -1.10 24.21
C PRO A 531 -0.07 -0.36 25.47
N LEU A 532 0.80 -0.16 26.46
CA LEU A 532 0.49 0.53 27.71
C LEU A 532 0.81 2.02 27.60
N ARG A 533 2.00 2.37 27.12
CA ARG A 533 2.47 3.77 27.03
C ARG A 533 1.97 4.48 25.78
N GLU A 534 1.82 3.74 24.69
CA GLU A 534 1.40 4.26 23.38
C GLU A 534 -0.03 3.81 23.02
N GLY A 535 -0.84 3.38 24.00
CA GLY A 535 -2.22 2.94 23.75
C GLY A 535 -3.15 3.99 23.11
N LEU A 536 -2.76 5.27 23.07
CA LEU A 536 -3.52 6.35 22.40
C LEU A 536 -3.55 6.22 20.86
N VAL A 537 -2.57 5.55 20.26
CA VAL A 537 -2.47 5.34 18.80
C VAL A 537 -3.06 4.00 18.35
N MET A 538 -3.44 3.14 19.30
CA MET A 538 -4.03 1.83 19.05
C MET A 538 -5.55 1.85 19.16
N SER A 539 -6.22 0.93 18.46
CA SER A 539 -7.67 0.73 18.58
C SER A 539 -8.07 -0.70 18.26
N LEU A 540 -9.05 -1.21 19.00
CA LEU A 540 -9.74 -2.47 18.70
C LEU A 540 -11.09 -2.23 18.00
N MET A 541 -11.40 -0.97 17.66
CA MET A 541 -12.65 -0.60 17.02
C MET A 541 -12.74 -1.24 15.64
N MET A 542 -13.91 -1.81 15.34
CA MET A 542 -14.15 -2.46 14.06
C MET A 542 -15.58 -2.19 13.57
N PHE A 543 -15.75 -2.28 12.24
CA PHE A 543 -17.04 -2.26 11.58
C PHE A 543 -17.31 -3.62 10.92
N THR A 544 -18.37 -4.28 11.35
CA THR A 544 -18.80 -5.59 10.84
C THR A 544 -20.10 -5.44 10.06
N GLY A 545 -20.16 -5.97 8.84
CA GLY A 545 -21.35 -5.93 8.01
C GLY A 545 -21.04 -5.91 6.52
N LYS A 546 -22.05 -5.53 5.73
CA LYS A 546 -21.95 -5.48 4.27
C LYS A 546 -20.98 -4.39 3.81
N LYS A 547 -19.84 -4.79 3.24
CA LYS A 547 -18.92 -3.89 2.55
C LYS A 547 -19.47 -3.51 1.16
N ARG A 548 -19.29 -2.23 0.80
CA ARG A 548 -19.73 -1.60 -0.47
C ARG A 548 -18.52 -1.24 -1.34
N ASN A 549 -18.79 -0.62 -2.49
CA ASN A 549 -17.78 -0.22 -3.47
C ASN A 549 -16.77 0.77 -2.86
N ILE A 550 -15.50 0.40 -2.80
CA ILE A 550 -14.42 1.23 -2.25
C ILE A 550 -14.23 2.56 -3.00
N LEU A 551 -14.68 2.65 -4.25
CA LEU A 551 -14.50 3.83 -5.10
C LEU A 551 -15.54 4.93 -4.86
N ASP A 552 -16.65 4.61 -4.18
CA ASP A 552 -17.73 5.55 -3.91
C ASP A 552 -17.71 6.07 -2.47
N GLU A 553 -18.43 7.16 -2.24
CA GLU A 553 -18.70 7.71 -0.92
C GLU A 553 -20.19 7.95 -0.75
N THR A 554 -20.84 7.18 0.12
CA THR A 554 -22.27 7.29 0.40
C THR A 554 -22.55 6.98 1.86
N ALA A 555 -23.63 7.55 2.39
CA ALA A 555 -24.09 7.31 3.77
C ALA A 555 -24.19 5.81 4.13
N GLN A 556 -24.51 4.98 3.15
CA GLN A 556 -24.69 3.55 3.30
C GLN A 556 -23.39 2.76 3.54
N HIS A 557 -22.21 3.35 3.33
CA HIS A 557 -20.93 2.69 3.66
C HIS A 557 -20.79 2.47 5.16
N CYS A 558 -21.22 3.43 5.97
CA CYS A 558 -21.14 3.32 7.42
C CYS A 558 -22.37 2.63 8.07
N ARG A 559 -23.32 2.09 7.27
CA ARG A 559 -24.43 1.26 7.74
C ARG A 559 -23.95 -0.16 8.10
N GLN A 560 -23.06 -0.22 9.08
CA GLN A 560 -22.42 -1.44 9.59
C GLN A 560 -22.50 -1.44 11.14
N LEU A 561 -22.37 -2.62 11.74
CA LEU A 561 -22.27 -2.77 13.20
C LEU A 561 -20.89 -2.28 13.65
N LYS A 562 -20.87 -1.15 14.37
CA LYS A 562 -19.68 -0.61 15.01
C LYS A 562 -19.48 -1.30 16.36
N LEU A 563 -18.34 -1.93 16.53
CA LEU A 563 -17.92 -2.56 17.78
C LEU A 563 -16.68 -1.84 18.32
N PRO A 564 -16.62 -1.52 19.62
CA PRO A 564 -15.43 -0.94 20.25
C PRO A 564 -14.29 -1.96 20.41
N HIS A 565 -14.62 -3.26 20.46
CA HIS A 565 -13.70 -4.38 20.57
C HIS A 565 -14.35 -5.68 20.05
N PRO A 566 -13.57 -6.73 19.72
CA PRO A 566 -14.09 -7.98 19.18
C PRO A 566 -14.75 -8.92 20.22
N ILE A 567 -14.58 -8.66 21.52
CA ILE A 567 -15.15 -9.50 22.58
C ILE A 567 -16.63 -9.17 22.77
N LEU A 568 -17.50 -10.19 22.71
CA LEU A 568 -18.94 -10.05 22.91
C LEU A 568 -19.38 -10.93 24.07
N THR A 569 -20.26 -10.42 24.93
CA THR A 569 -20.86 -11.20 26.02
C THR A 569 -21.98 -12.11 25.51
N ASN A 570 -22.43 -13.07 26.32
CA ASN A 570 -23.58 -13.90 25.96
C ASN A 570 -24.84 -13.05 25.68
N GLU A 571 -25.04 -11.97 26.45
CA GLU A 571 -26.16 -11.05 26.23
C GLU A 571 -26.03 -10.30 24.90
N ASP A 572 -24.82 -9.89 24.53
CA ASP A 572 -24.56 -9.26 23.23
C ASP A 572 -24.89 -10.19 22.07
N ILE A 573 -24.51 -11.46 22.17
CA ILE A 573 -24.83 -12.48 21.16
C ILE A 573 -26.33 -12.73 21.07
N GLU A 574 -27.04 -12.85 22.20
CA GLU A 574 -28.50 -13.03 22.21
C GLU A 574 -29.23 -11.78 21.67
N ARG A 575 -28.75 -10.58 21.98
CA ARG A 575 -29.23 -9.34 21.35
C ARG A 575 -29.06 -9.40 19.84
N LEU A 576 -27.88 -9.80 19.34
CA LEU A 576 -27.62 -9.91 17.91
C LEU A 576 -28.52 -10.96 17.23
N ARG A 577 -28.76 -12.11 17.87
CA ARG A 577 -29.64 -13.17 17.35
C ARG A 577 -31.11 -12.76 17.28
N THR A 578 -31.54 -11.88 18.18
CA THR A 578 -32.93 -11.39 18.25
C THR A 578 -33.17 -10.10 17.47
N VAL A 579 -32.13 -9.55 16.80
CA VAL A 579 -32.29 -8.38 15.93
C VAL A 579 -33.24 -8.70 14.78
N ASP A 580 -34.37 -8.01 14.75
CA ASP A 580 -35.31 -8.02 13.64
C ASP A 580 -35.21 -6.69 12.88
N ARG A 581 -34.37 -6.66 11.84
CA ARG A 581 -34.11 -5.49 11.00
C ARG A 581 -33.95 -5.89 9.55
N ASP A 582 -34.64 -5.19 8.65
CA ASP A 582 -34.52 -5.42 7.21
C ASP A 582 -33.13 -5.14 6.66
N ASP A 583 -32.45 -4.14 7.23
CA ASP A 583 -31.17 -3.62 6.76
C ASP A 583 -29.94 -4.23 7.44
N PHE A 584 -30.14 -5.10 8.45
CA PHE A 584 -29.09 -5.81 9.14
C PHE A 584 -29.58 -7.18 9.59
N LYS A 585 -29.38 -8.18 8.74
CA LYS A 585 -29.84 -9.55 8.99
C LYS A 585 -28.73 -10.41 9.58
N VAL A 586 -29.06 -11.11 10.65
CA VAL A 586 -28.15 -12.05 11.32
C VAL A 586 -28.59 -13.48 11.01
N ALA A 587 -27.65 -14.35 10.68
CA ALA A 587 -27.91 -15.77 10.48
C ALA A 587 -27.05 -16.60 11.42
N GLY A 588 -27.68 -17.51 12.16
CA GLY A 588 -26.96 -18.54 12.91
C GLY A 588 -26.61 -19.71 12.01
N VAL A 589 -25.34 -20.12 12.01
CA VAL A 589 -24.88 -21.30 11.28
C VAL A 589 -24.25 -22.28 12.26
N SER A 590 -24.62 -23.56 12.14
CA SER A 590 -24.11 -24.58 13.04
C SER A 590 -22.70 -25.00 12.64
N ALA A 591 -21.73 -24.82 13.53
CA ALA A 591 -20.35 -25.28 13.38
C ALA A 591 -20.11 -26.62 14.12
N VAL A 592 -21.02 -27.59 13.94
CA VAL A 592 -20.94 -28.93 14.54
C VAL A 592 -20.96 -30.01 13.46
N PHE A 593 -20.41 -31.17 13.77
CA PHE A 593 -20.38 -32.34 12.88
C PHE A 593 -20.64 -33.62 13.67
N GLU A 594 -20.96 -34.71 12.97
CA GLU A 594 -21.23 -36.00 13.61
C GLU A 594 -19.93 -36.68 14.07
N ALA A 595 -19.68 -36.69 15.38
CA ALA A 595 -18.47 -37.27 15.95
C ALA A 595 -18.51 -38.80 16.07
N SER A 596 -19.69 -39.42 16.04
CA SER A 596 -19.90 -40.87 16.25
C SER A 596 -19.76 -41.72 14.99
N SER A 597 -19.47 -41.12 13.83
CA SER A 597 -19.33 -41.85 12.58
C SER A 597 -18.09 -42.77 12.60
N SER A 598 -18.18 -43.93 11.96
CA SER A 598 -17.02 -44.81 11.75
C SER A 598 -15.87 -44.16 10.94
N ASP A 599 -16.19 -43.13 10.15
CA ASP A 599 -15.24 -42.28 9.41
C ASP A 599 -15.24 -40.85 9.97
N ALA A 600 -14.56 -40.66 11.11
CA ALA A 600 -14.49 -39.37 11.81
C ALA A 600 -13.83 -38.26 10.96
N VAL A 601 -12.81 -38.61 10.16
CA VAL A 601 -12.10 -37.65 9.30
C VAL A 601 -13.01 -37.15 8.17
N GLY A 602 -13.69 -38.07 7.48
CA GLY A 602 -14.65 -37.69 6.46
C GLY A 602 -15.85 -36.95 7.04
N SER A 603 -16.26 -37.26 8.28
CA SER A 603 -17.33 -36.51 8.96
C SER A 603 -16.94 -35.07 9.27
N LEU A 604 -15.73 -34.84 9.79
CA LEU A 604 -15.21 -33.48 9.99
C LEU A 604 -15.13 -32.72 8.66
N ARG A 605 -14.62 -33.34 7.60
CA ARG A 605 -14.54 -32.72 6.27
C ARG A 605 -15.94 -32.31 5.77
N ARG A 606 -16.92 -33.23 5.82
CA ARG A 606 -18.31 -32.92 5.45
C ARG A 606 -18.92 -31.81 6.31
N GLY A 607 -18.61 -31.78 7.61
CA GLY A 607 -19.04 -30.72 8.51
C GLY A 607 -18.49 -29.35 8.13
N LEU A 608 -17.21 -29.28 7.73
CA LEU A 608 -16.59 -28.05 7.22
C LEU A 608 -17.22 -27.61 5.89
N ASP A 609 -17.45 -28.53 4.96
CA ASP A 609 -18.08 -28.24 3.68
C ASP A 609 -19.51 -27.69 3.88
N LEU A 610 -20.28 -28.32 4.80
CA LEU A 610 -21.63 -27.88 5.16
C LEU A 610 -21.63 -26.50 5.82
N LEU A 611 -20.66 -26.23 6.72
CA LEU A 611 -20.50 -24.92 7.36
C LEU A 611 -20.28 -23.81 6.31
N VAL A 612 -19.44 -24.06 5.31
CA VAL A 612 -19.19 -23.14 4.20
C VAL A 612 -20.46 -22.95 3.35
N GLU A 613 -21.12 -24.04 2.95
CA GLU A 613 -22.34 -23.99 2.14
C GLU A 613 -23.47 -23.22 2.84
N MET A 614 -23.71 -23.51 4.13
CA MET A 614 -24.73 -22.83 4.94
C MET A 614 -24.42 -21.34 5.07
N SER A 615 -23.14 -20.99 5.25
CA SER A 615 -22.69 -19.59 5.31
C SER A 615 -22.92 -18.86 4.00
N GLU A 616 -22.56 -19.46 2.87
CA GLU A 616 -22.84 -18.90 1.54
C GLU A 616 -24.34 -18.70 1.30
N LYS A 617 -25.15 -19.71 1.65
CA LYS A 617 -26.61 -19.66 1.49
C LYS A 617 -27.22 -18.56 2.34
N ALA A 618 -26.73 -18.36 3.57
CA ALA A 618 -27.14 -17.27 4.43
C ALA A 618 -26.79 -15.90 3.82
N ILE A 619 -25.57 -15.73 3.30
CA ILE A 619 -25.15 -14.49 2.63
C ILE A 619 -25.98 -14.21 1.37
N LYS A 620 -26.24 -15.23 0.53
CA LYS A 620 -27.11 -15.13 -0.66
C LYS A 620 -28.55 -14.73 -0.31
N LYS A 621 -29.03 -15.12 0.88
CA LYS A 621 -30.33 -14.69 1.44
C LYS A 621 -30.31 -13.29 2.07
N GLY A 622 -29.16 -12.61 2.06
CA GLY A 622 -29.01 -11.23 2.55
C GLY A 622 -28.49 -11.10 3.98
N ALA A 623 -27.98 -12.18 4.61
CA ALA A 623 -27.33 -12.08 5.91
C ALA A 623 -26.13 -11.13 5.83
N SER A 624 -26.08 -10.17 6.76
CA SER A 624 -25.00 -9.20 6.92
C SER A 624 -24.01 -9.59 8.02
N LEU A 625 -24.42 -10.50 8.91
CA LEU A 625 -23.62 -11.08 9.97
C LEU A 625 -23.93 -12.58 10.07
N ILE A 626 -22.90 -13.41 10.23
CA ILE A 626 -23.02 -14.83 10.54
C ILE A 626 -22.55 -15.03 11.97
N ILE A 627 -23.33 -15.78 12.75
CA ILE A 627 -23.00 -16.23 14.10
C ILE A 627 -22.77 -17.73 14.08
#